data_AF-B4D778-F1
#
_entry.id   AF-B4D778-F1
#
_cell.length_a   1.000
_cell.length_b   1.000
_cell.length_c   1.000
_cell.angle_alpha   90.00
_cell.angle_beta   90.00
_cell.angle_gamma   90.00
#
_symmetry.space_group_name_H-M   'P 1'
#
loop_
_entity.id
_entity.type
_entity.pdbx_description
1 polymer ?
#
loop_
_entity_poly.entity_id
_entity_poly.type
_entity_poly.pdbx_seq_one_letter_code
_entity_poly.pdbx_strand_id
1 'polypeptide(L)'
;MATLPYVSSEGGPLLVADADALRAWSGAFDDGEDYTRACSALGSGGLASLDGRALVWDIQGGGTAYLTRSDEQSFQLVRFWANAELDDAAIQDCIRLIKPAGEASTVQITAPLAIVVWACEDTRTMAIKSCPGVPEGDWSMGGTVYCFPVKAGTYLAETGSFESADCSAVSLTCTLST
;
A
#
# COMPACT_ATOMS: atom_id res chain seq x y z
N MET A 1 -0.66 -10.33 21.25
CA MET A 1 -0.53 -9.08 20.49
C MET A 1 -1.37 -9.21 19.25
N ALA A 2 -2.23 -8.24 18.96
CA ALA A 2 -2.85 -8.18 17.65
C ALA A 2 -1.82 -7.54 16.72
N THR A 3 -1.16 -8.35 15.89
CA THR A 3 -0.25 -7.86 14.86
C THR A 3 -1.07 -7.07 13.83
N LEU A 4 -0.66 -5.83 13.57
CA LEU A 4 -1.28 -5.02 12.51
C LEU A 4 -1.20 -5.77 11.17
N PRO A 5 -2.23 -5.69 10.32
CA PRO A 5 -2.11 -6.20 8.97
C PRO A 5 -0.97 -5.53 8.22
N TYR A 6 -0.33 -6.25 7.32
CA TYR A 6 0.87 -5.77 6.66
C TYR A 6 1.01 -6.29 5.23
N VAL A 7 1.81 -5.56 4.45
CA VAL A 7 2.37 -6.00 3.18
C VAL A 7 3.88 -5.79 3.19
N SER A 8 4.62 -6.80 2.81
CA SER A 8 6.06 -6.82 2.67
C SER A 8 6.47 -6.84 1.21
N SER A 9 7.60 -6.21 0.90
CA SER A 9 8.25 -6.26 -0.41
C SER A 9 9.77 -6.46 -0.25
N GLU A 10 10.41 -7.07 -1.23
CA GLU A 10 11.88 -7.13 -1.31
C GLU A 10 12.49 -5.90 -2.01
N GLY A 11 11.65 -4.93 -2.38
CA GLY A 11 12.01 -3.71 -3.10
C GLY A 11 10.95 -3.33 -4.11
N GLY A 12 11.03 -2.10 -4.62
CA GLY A 12 10.01 -1.58 -5.53
C GLY A 12 8.71 -1.20 -4.82
N PRO A 13 7.72 -0.71 -5.58
CA PRO A 13 6.53 -0.11 -4.99
C PRO A 13 5.49 -1.12 -4.53
N LEU A 14 4.59 -0.62 -3.68
CA LEU A 14 3.30 -1.23 -3.42
C LEU A 14 2.26 -0.65 -4.37
N LEU A 15 1.27 -1.47 -4.72
CA LEU A 15 0.06 -1.06 -5.42
C LEU A 15 -1.09 -1.02 -4.45
N VAL A 16 -1.97 -0.03 -4.60
CA VAL A 16 -3.28 -0.01 -3.95
C VAL A 16 -4.36 0.15 -5.01
N ALA A 17 -5.22 -0.84 -5.13
CA ALA A 17 -6.29 -0.84 -6.13
C ALA A 17 -7.47 -1.71 -5.68
N ASP A 18 -8.55 -1.73 -6.46
CA ASP A 18 -9.59 -2.74 -6.28
C ASP A 18 -9.29 -4.03 -7.06
N ALA A 19 -10.10 -5.05 -6.79
CA ALA A 19 -10.04 -6.35 -7.44
C ALA A 19 -10.06 -6.27 -8.97
N ASP A 20 -10.87 -5.38 -9.55
CA ASP A 20 -11.05 -5.32 -11.00
C ASP A 20 -9.85 -4.68 -11.70
N ALA A 21 -9.16 -3.74 -11.04
CA ALA A 21 -7.88 -3.22 -11.51
C ALA A 21 -6.77 -4.28 -11.46
N LEU A 22 -6.78 -5.16 -10.44
CA LEU A 22 -5.74 -6.17 -10.26
C LEU A 22 -5.92 -7.43 -11.13
N ARG A 23 -7.13 -7.77 -11.58
CA ARG A 23 -7.36 -8.98 -12.43
C ARG A 23 -6.45 -9.07 -13.67
N ALA A 24 -5.98 -7.94 -14.18
CA ALA A 24 -5.11 -7.88 -15.35
C ALA A 24 -3.63 -7.64 -15.02
N TRP A 25 -3.29 -7.50 -13.73
CA TRP A 25 -1.94 -7.14 -13.31
C TRP A 25 -1.02 -8.35 -13.30
N SER A 26 -0.04 -8.36 -14.22
CA SER A 26 0.88 -9.48 -14.45
C SER A 26 2.22 -9.39 -13.70
N GLY A 27 2.41 -8.37 -12.85
CA GLY A 27 3.60 -8.26 -12.01
C GLY A 27 4.90 -8.00 -12.77
N ALA A 28 6.00 -8.54 -12.25
CA ALA A 28 7.36 -8.41 -12.80
C ALA A 28 7.87 -9.67 -13.52
N PHE A 29 7.15 -10.78 -13.45
CA PHE A 29 7.59 -12.07 -13.98
C PHE A 29 7.11 -12.30 -15.42
N ASP A 30 7.79 -13.21 -16.12
CA ASP A 30 7.54 -13.62 -17.50
C ASP A 30 7.49 -12.46 -18.52
N ASP A 31 6.27 -12.05 -18.89
CA ASP A 31 5.91 -11.01 -19.87
C ASP A 31 5.35 -9.73 -19.21
N GLY A 32 5.44 -9.65 -17.88
CA GLY A 32 4.87 -8.56 -17.10
C GLY A 32 5.59 -7.22 -17.27
N GLU A 33 5.05 -6.37 -18.16
CA GLU A 33 5.46 -4.97 -18.28
C GLU A 33 4.87 -4.09 -17.16
N ASP A 34 3.94 -4.63 -16.38
CA ASP A 34 3.19 -3.91 -15.36
C ASP A 34 4.06 -3.37 -14.22
N TYR A 35 4.98 -4.17 -13.68
CA TYR A 35 5.93 -3.69 -12.68
C TYR A 35 6.82 -2.57 -13.24
N THR A 36 7.32 -2.73 -14.47
CA THR A 36 8.11 -1.70 -15.17
C THR A 36 7.30 -0.41 -15.35
N ARG A 37 6.01 -0.53 -15.67
CA ARG A 37 5.07 0.58 -15.79
C ARG A 37 4.86 1.28 -14.44
N ALA A 38 4.68 0.54 -13.35
CA ALA A 38 4.60 1.13 -11.99
C ALA A 38 5.87 1.90 -11.63
N CYS A 39 7.05 1.29 -11.84
CA CYS A 39 8.33 1.96 -11.59
C CYS A 39 8.49 3.23 -12.44
N SER A 40 8.08 3.18 -13.71
CA SER A 40 8.16 4.33 -14.62
C SER A 40 7.21 5.45 -14.22
N ALA A 41 6.02 5.12 -13.70
CA ALA A 41 5.03 6.10 -13.26
C ALA A 41 5.48 6.90 -12.03
N LEU A 42 6.28 6.29 -11.15
CA LEU A 42 6.89 7.00 -10.03
C LEU A 42 7.92 8.03 -10.49
N GLY A 43 8.70 7.73 -11.55
CA GLY A 43 9.77 8.61 -12.01
C GLY A 43 10.77 8.87 -10.90
N SER A 44 10.86 10.13 -10.43
CA SER A 44 11.68 10.52 -9.28
C SER A 44 10.88 10.77 -7.99
N GLY A 45 9.56 10.56 -8.01
CA GLY A 45 8.66 10.74 -6.86
C GLY A 45 8.38 9.43 -6.13
N GLY A 46 7.68 9.53 -5.00
CA GLY A 46 7.29 8.40 -4.16
C GLY A 46 5.85 7.92 -4.35
N LEU A 47 4.98 8.67 -5.01
CA LEU A 47 3.57 8.34 -5.22
C LEU A 47 3.11 8.69 -6.63
N ALA A 48 2.44 7.74 -7.28
CA ALA A 48 1.82 7.93 -8.59
C ALA A 48 0.45 7.24 -8.69
N SER A 49 -0.34 7.63 -9.68
CA SER A 49 -1.58 6.96 -10.04
C SER A 49 -1.45 6.38 -11.45
N LEU A 50 -1.86 5.12 -11.60
CA LEU A 50 -1.95 4.43 -12.89
C LEU A 50 -3.39 4.51 -13.39
N ASP A 51 -3.61 5.32 -14.43
CA ASP A 51 -4.89 5.50 -15.11
C ASP A 51 -6.06 5.85 -14.16
N GLY A 52 -5.77 6.40 -12.99
CA GLY A 52 -6.76 6.67 -11.95
C GLY A 52 -7.33 5.44 -11.25
N ARG A 53 -6.82 4.22 -11.52
CA ARG A 53 -7.39 2.95 -11.02
C ARG A 53 -6.50 2.21 -10.02
N ALA A 54 -5.21 2.56 -9.96
CA ALA A 54 -4.30 2.04 -8.96
C ALA A 54 -3.38 3.17 -8.47
N LEU A 55 -3.06 3.17 -7.18
CA LEU A 55 -1.92 3.93 -6.65
C LEU A 55 -0.68 3.07 -6.71
N VAL A 56 0.45 3.70 -7.00
CA VAL A 56 1.79 3.13 -6.87
C VAL A 56 2.50 3.94 -5.81
N TRP A 57 3.02 3.28 -4.78
CA TRP A 57 3.70 3.94 -3.67
C TRP A 57 5.07 3.30 -3.43
N ASP A 58 6.15 4.07 -3.61
CA ASP A 58 7.48 3.67 -3.20
C ASP A 58 7.63 3.78 -1.69
N ILE A 59 7.83 2.63 -1.05
CA ILE A 59 8.08 2.57 0.39
C ILE A 59 9.54 2.83 0.73
N GLN A 60 10.37 3.27 -0.22
CA GLN A 60 11.80 3.54 -0.11
C GLN A 60 12.65 2.27 0.08
N GLY A 61 12.50 1.33 -0.85
CA GLY A 61 13.22 0.04 -0.88
C GLY A 61 12.47 -1.12 -0.22
N GLY A 62 13.15 -2.26 -0.02
CA GLY A 62 12.50 -3.46 0.55
C GLY A 62 12.15 -3.28 2.03
N GLY A 63 11.02 -3.82 2.46
CA GLY A 63 10.53 -3.72 3.84
C GLY A 63 9.03 -4.00 3.97
N THR A 64 8.48 -3.71 5.15
CA THR A 64 7.09 -3.97 5.51
C THR A 64 6.33 -2.67 5.75
N ALA A 65 5.20 -2.51 5.06
CA ALA A 65 4.21 -1.49 5.33
C ALA A 65 3.03 -2.08 6.10
N TYR A 66 2.60 -1.40 7.16
CA TYR A 66 1.50 -1.80 8.02
C TYR A 66 0.26 -0.99 7.73
N LEU A 67 -0.91 -1.63 7.72
CA LEU A 67 -2.21 -0.96 7.71
C LEU A 67 -2.53 -0.50 9.13
N THR A 68 -2.19 0.75 9.44
CA THR A 68 -2.30 1.33 10.79
C THR A 68 -3.69 1.89 11.08
N ARG A 69 -4.41 2.27 10.02
CA ARG A 69 -5.80 2.73 10.08
C ARG A 69 -6.56 2.21 8.87
N SER A 70 -7.79 1.77 9.09
CA SER A 70 -8.77 1.50 8.04
C SER A 70 -10.16 1.72 8.62
N ASP A 71 -10.89 2.66 8.02
CA ASP A 71 -12.32 2.85 8.19
C ASP A 71 -12.96 2.97 6.81
N GLU A 72 -14.29 3.16 6.75
CA GLU A 72 -15.00 3.21 5.46
C GLU A 72 -14.53 4.37 4.56
N GLN A 73 -14.00 5.45 5.13
CA GLN A 73 -13.67 6.68 4.40
C GLN A 73 -12.17 6.94 4.30
N SER A 74 -11.34 6.23 5.06
CA SER A 74 -9.91 6.47 5.06
C SER A 74 -9.11 5.23 5.42
N PHE A 75 -7.90 5.14 4.89
CA PHE A 75 -6.93 4.15 5.31
C PHE A 75 -5.52 4.76 5.32
N GLN A 76 -4.65 4.17 6.13
CA GLN A 76 -3.26 4.59 6.24
C GLN A 76 -2.34 3.38 6.22
N LEU A 77 -1.38 3.39 5.31
CA LEU A 77 -0.25 2.48 5.29
C LEU A 77 0.99 3.20 5.82
N VAL A 78 1.76 2.55 6.68
CA VAL A 78 2.98 3.12 7.27
C VAL A 78 4.09 2.10 7.24
N ARG A 79 5.25 2.51 6.73
CA ARG A 79 6.51 1.78 6.92
C ARG A 79 7.31 2.48 8.00
N PHE A 80 7.83 1.69 8.94
CA PHE A 80 8.71 2.17 10.01
C PHE A 80 10.14 1.66 9.79
N TRP A 81 11.10 2.47 10.19
CA TRP A 81 12.47 2.06 10.49
C TRP A 81 12.74 2.43 11.93
N ALA A 82 13.24 1.48 12.71
CA ALA A 82 13.53 1.71 14.12
C ALA A 82 14.80 0.97 14.52
N ASN A 83 15.55 1.55 15.46
CA ASN A 83 16.77 0.95 16.00
C ASN A 83 16.48 -0.23 16.94
N ALA A 84 15.22 -0.38 17.36
CA ALA A 84 14.73 -1.46 18.20
C ALA A 84 13.31 -1.86 17.75
N GLU A 85 12.84 -3.01 18.23
CA GLU A 85 11.45 -3.43 18.02
C GLU A 85 10.49 -2.41 18.64
N LEU A 86 9.50 -1.97 17.87
CA LEU A 86 8.48 -1.03 18.32
C LEU A 86 7.31 -1.80 18.94
N ASP A 87 6.93 -1.43 20.15
CA ASP A 87 5.65 -1.87 20.71
C ASP A 87 4.47 -1.06 20.15
N ASP A 88 3.25 -1.48 20.46
CA ASP A 88 2.03 -0.83 19.96
C ASP A 88 1.97 0.66 20.35
N ALA A 89 2.46 1.04 21.54
CA ALA A 89 2.43 2.43 22.00
C ALA A 89 3.40 3.29 21.18
N ALA A 90 4.63 2.78 20.97
CA ALA A 90 5.64 3.44 20.15
C ALA A 90 5.19 3.60 18.69
N ILE A 91 4.52 2.59 18.12
CA ILE A 91 3.91 2.67 16.79
C ILE A 91 2.88 3.81 16.74
N GLN A 92 1.97 3.88 17.72
CA GLN A 92 0.95 4.94 17.76
C GLN A 92 1.54 6.33 17.90
N ASP A 93 2.60 6.49 18.70
CA ASP A 93 3.29 7.77 18.84
C ASP A 93 4.00 8.17 17.54
N CYS A 94 4.65 7.24 16.85
CA CYS A 94 5.26 7.50 15.54
C CYS A 94 4.20 7.96 14.52
N ILE A 95 3.06 7.27 14.44
CA ILE A 95 1.97 7.63 13.52
C ILE A 95 1.48 9.06 13.75
N ARG A 96 1.33 9.50 15.02
CA ARG A 96 0.87 10.85 15.36
C ARG A 96 1.86 11.95 14.95
N LEU A 97 3.13 11.61 14.81
CA LEU A 97 4.19 12.54 14.48
C LEU A 97 4.39 12.70 12.97
N ILE A 98 3.84 11.79 12.16
CA ILE A 98 3.88 11.87 10.69
C ILE A 98 3.27 13.19 10.21
N LYS A 99 4.02 13.90 9.36
CA LYS A 99 3.60 15.13 8.70
C LYS A 99 3.47 14.92 7.20
N PRO A 100 2.60 15.68 6.50
CA PRO A 100 2.54 15.63 5.05
C PRO A 100 3.90 15.87 4.41
N ALA A 101 4.28 15.03 3.45
CA ALA A 101 5.55 15.09 2.72
C ALA A 101 5.43 15.80 1.36
N GLY A 102 4.20 16.20 0.97
CA GLY A 102 3.95 17.11 -0.15
C GLY A 102 3.62 16.44 -1.48
N GLU A 103 3.63 15.11 -1.57
CA GLU A 103 3.12 14.40 -2.75
C GLU A 103 1.68 13.97 -2.54
N ALA A 104 0.86 14.16 -3.57
CA ALA A 104 -0.53 13.75 -3.58
C ALA A 104 -0.93 13.17 -4.93
N SER A 105 -1.83 12.19 -4.91
CA SER A 105 -2.41 11.59 -6.11
C SER A 105 -3.84 11.13 -5.83
N THR A 106 -4.52 10.60 -6.84
CA THR A 106 -5.91 10.12 -6.68
C THR A 106 -6.08 8.72 -7.24
N VAL A 107 -6.97 7.95 -6.62
CA VAL A 107 -7.38 6.63 -7.11
C VAL A 107 -8.88 6.44 -6.98
N GLN A 108 -9.47 5.84 -8.00
CA GLN A 108 -10.85 5.39 -7.99
C GLN A 108 -10.89 3.94 -7.52
N ILE A 109 -11.57 3.70 -6.40
CA ILE A 109 -11.93 2.36 -5.92
C ILE A 109 -13.40 2.14 -6.26
N THR A 110 -13.69 1.11 -7.05
CA THR A 110 -15.06 0.82 -7.53
C THR A 110 -15.75 -0.29 -6.74
N ALA A 111 -14.99 -1.08 -5.98
CA ALA A 111 -15.48 -2.17 -5.14
C ALA A 111 -15.39 -1.82 -3.64
N PRO A 112 -16.14 -2.49 -2.75
CA PRO A 112 -16.10 -2.24 -1.31
C PRO A 112 -14.85 -2.81 -0.61
N LEU A 113 -13.80 -3.12 -1.36
CA LEU A 113 -12.53 -3.64 -0.86
C LEU A 113 -11.38 -2.97 -1.61
N ALA A 114 -10.40 -2.49 -0.85
CA ALA A 114 -9.09 -2.14 -1.35
C ALA A 114 -8.16 -3.33 -1.17
N ILE A 115 -7.20 -3.46 -2.07
CA ILE A 115 -6.15 -4.47 -2.03
C ILE A 115 -4.84 -3.71 -2.12
N VAL A 116 -3.99 -3.90 -1.11
CA VAL A 116 -2.58 -3.52 -1.18
C VAL A 116 -1.78 -4.76 -1.57
N VAL A 117 -0.90 -4.63 -2.57
CA VAL A 117 -0.07 -5.74 -3.06
C VAL A 117 1.31 -5.23 -3.44
N TRP A 118 2.35 -6.05 -3.25
CA TRP A 118 3.66 -5.76 -3.80
C TRP A 118 3.60 -5.80 -5.34
N ALA A 119 4.03 -4.72 -6.01
CA ALA A 119 3.83 -4.56 -7.45
C ALA A 119 4.49 -5.65 -8.32
N CYS A 120 5.50 -6.36 -7.79
CA CYS A 120 6.13 -7.48 -8.50
C CYS A 120 5.21 -8.70 -8.66
N GLU A 121 4.20 -8.85 -7.80
CA GLU A 121 3.33 -10.03 -7.80
C GLU A 121 2.42 -10.06 -9.02
N ASP A 122 2.19 -11.26 -9.54
CA ASP A 122 1.14 -11.52 -10.52
C ASP A 122 -0.18 -11.77 -9.79
N THR A 123 -1.22 -10.99 -10.11
CA THR A 123 -2.52 -11.11 -9.46
C THR A 123 -3.61 -11.65 -10.39
N ARG A 124 -3.26 -12.08 -11.62
CA ARG A 124 -4.20 -12.67 -12.60
C ARG A 124 -4.88 -13.94 -12.07
N THR A 125 -4.21 -14.68 -11.20
CA THR A 125 -4.71 -15.92 -10.58
C THR A 125 -5.32 -15.70 -9.19
N MET A 126 -5.31 -14.46 -8.69
CA MET A 126 -5.80 -14.10 -7.36
C MET A 126 -7.30 -14.38 -7.23
N ALA A 127 -7.68 -15.17 -6.22
CA ALA A 127 -9.08 -15.36 -5.85
C ALA A 127 -9.51 -14.26 -4.87
N ILE A 128 -10.26 -13.29 -5.38
CA ILE A 128 -10.80 -12.19 -4.57
C ILE A 128 -11.95 -12.71 -3.69
N LYS A 129 -11.74 -12.67 -2.38
CA LYS A 129 -12.78 -12.93 -1.38
C LYS A 129 -13.44 -11.61 -0.96
N SER A 130 -14.72 -11.66 -0.60
CA SER A 130 -15.47 -10.51 -0.09
C SER A 130 -15.17 -10.16 1.37
N CYS A 131 -14.07 -10.68 1.94
CA CYS A 131 -13.71 -10.50 3.34
C CYS A 131 -12.26 -9.99 3.47
N PRO A 132 -11.95 -9.17 4.49
CA PRO A 132 -10.58 -8.73 4.75
C PRO A 132 -9.63 -9.90 5.03
N GLY A 133 -8.36 -9.75 4.67
CA GLY A 133 -7.35 -10.77 4.89
C GLY A 133 -6.37 -10.91 3.73
N VAL A 134 -5.66 -12.04 3.69
CA VAL A 134 -4.76 -12.39 2.59
C VAL A 134 -5.59 -13.15 1.53
N PRO A 135 -5.73 -12.62 0.30
CA PRO A 135 -6.36 -13.35 -0.80
C PRO A 135 -5.62 -14.66 -1.13
N GLU A 136 -6.33 -15.64 -1.67
CA GLU A 136 -5.67 -16.84 -2.21
C GLU A 136 -5.00 -16.50 -3.55
N GLY A 137 -3.78 -16.97 -3.75
CA GLY A 137 -2.97 -16.75 -4.94
C GLY A 137 -1.63 -17.46 -4.82
N ASP A 138 -0.83 -17.38 -5.87
CA ASP A 138 0.53 -17.92 -5.91
C ASP A 138 1.53 -16.80 -5.61
N TRP A 139 1.68 -16.49 -4.32
CA TRP A 139 2.50 -15.39 -3.85
C TRP A 139 3.96 -15.81 -3.73
N SER A 140 4.88 -14.96 -4.16
CA SER A 140 6.31 -15.27 -4.12
C SER A 140 6.83 -15.41 -2.69
N MET A 141 6.20 -14.73 -1.73
CA MET A 141 6.52 -14.82 -0.30
C MET A 141 5.30 -14.55 0.59
N GLY A 142 5.46 -14.77 1.89
CA GLY A 142 4.43 -14.46 2.88
C GLY A 142 4.19 -12.95 3.01
N GLY A 143 2.92 -12.55 3.03
CA GLY A 143 2.52 -11.18 3.33
C GLY A 143 2.78 -10.18 2.21
N THR A 144 2.69 -10.57 0.94
CA THR A 144 2.85 -9.63 -0.19
C THR A 144 1.54 -8.96 -0.61
N VAL A 145 0.41 -9.42 -0.07
CA VAL A 145 -0.91 -8.89 -0.38
C VAL A 145 -1.79 -8.86 0.86
N TYR A 146 -2.62 -7.83 0.96
CA TYR A 146 -3.67 -7.74 1.97
C TYR A 146 -4.87 -6.98 1.41
N CYS A 147 -6.08 -7.49 1.65
CA CYS A 147 -7.33 -6.81 1.32
C CYS A 147 -8.05 -6.33 2.58
N PHE A 148 -8.68 -5.15 2.50
CA PHE A 148 -9.35 -4.51 3.62
C PHE A 148 -10.58 -3.71 3.15
N PRO A 149 -11.56 -3.49 4.04
CA PRO A 149 -12.83 -2.87 3.68
C PRO A 149 -12.69 -1.36 3.55
N VAL A 150 -13.26 -0.82 2.47
CA VAL A 150 -13.34 0.61 2.18
C VAL A 150 -14.66 0.90 1.45
N LYS A 151 -15.10 2.16 1.43
CA LYS A 151 -16.22 2.58 0.59
C LYS A 151 -15.74 2.77 -0.86
N ALA A 152 -16.57 2.41 -1.83
CA ALA A 152 -16.29 2.77 -3.22
C ALA A 152 -16.31 4.30 -3.40
N GLY A 153 -15.35 4.83 -4.16
CA GLY A 153 -15.25 6.25 -4.49
C GLY A 153 -13.83 6.67 -4.87
N THR A 154 -13.66 7.98 -5.08
CA THR A 154 -12.35 8.57 -5.38
C THR A 154 -11.64 8.90 -4.07
N TYR A 155 -10.43 8.39 -3.88
CA TYR A 155 -9.58 8.70 -2.75
C TYR A 155 -8.51 9.70 -3.15
N LEU A 156 -8.32 10.73 -2.32
CA LEU A 156 -7.12 11.54 -2.30
C LEU A 156 -6.07 10.81 -1.48
N ALA A 157 -4.93 10.52 -2.08
CA ALA A 157 -3.80 9.86 -1.47
C ALA A 157 -2.69 10.88 -1.25
N GLU A 158 -2.15 10.94 -0.04
CA GLU A 158 -1.10 11.88 0.36
C GLU A 158 0.03 11.14 1.05
N THR A 159 1.27 11.50 0.72
CA THR A 159 2.43 10.97 1.44
C THR A 159 2.70 11.75 2.71
N GLY A 160 3.25 11.07 3.70
CA GLY A 160 3.75 11.69 4.92
C GLY A 160 5.04 11.04 5.38
N SER A 161 5.81 11.78 6.18
CA SER A 161 7.03 11.28 6.79
C SER A 161 7.23 11.77 8.22
N PHE A 162 8.05 11.04 8.96
CA PHE A 162 8.53 11.37 10.29
C PHE A 162 9.97 10.88 10.42
N GLU A 163 10.81 11.64 11.13
CA GLU A 163 12.18 11.24 11.43
C GLU A 163 12.57 11.71 12.83
N SER A 164 13.26 10.84 13.55
CA SER A 164 13.88 11.07 14.85
C SER A 164 15.16 10.24 14.96
N ALA A 165 15.88 10.37 16.08
CA ALA A 165 17.11 9.60 16.30
C ALA A 165 16.89 8.07 16.36
N ASP A 166 15.71 7.65 16.83
CA ASP A 166 15.43 6.24 17.14
C ASP A 166 14.46 5.58 16.16
N CYS A 167 13.68 6.39 15.45
CA CYS A 167 12.68 5.92 14.50
C CYS A 167 12.44 6.93 13.37
N SER A 168 12.26 6.42 12.16
CA SER A 168 11.68 7.15 11.04
C SER A 168 10.51 6.37 10.45
N ALA A 169 9.63 7.08 9.75
CA ALA A 169 8.48 6.48 9.09
C ALA A 169 8.12 7.21 7.80
N VAL A 170 7.57 6.48 6.85
CA VAL A 170 6.86 7.02 5.69
C VAL A 170 5.46 6.44 5.65
N SER A 171 4.51 7.23 5.17
CA SER A 171 3.12 6.81 5.08
C SER A 171 2.47 7.18 3.77
N LEU A 172 1.43 6.42 3.44
CA LEU A 172 0.41 6.75 2.47
C LEU A 172 -0.91 6.86 3.21
N THR A 173 -1.49 8.06 3.24
CA THR A 173 -2.82 8.30 3.80
C THR A 173 -3.80 8.54 2.67
N CYS A 174 -4.86 7.73 2.62
CA CYS A 174 -5.89 7.85 1.60
C CYS A 174 -7.21 8.23 2.27
N THR A 175 -7.84 9.30 1.77
CA THR A 175 -9.13 9.81 2.28
C THR A 175 -10.12 9.94 1.13
N LEU A 176 -11.34 9.44 1.33
CA LEU A 176 -12.43 9.54 0.37
C LEU A 176 -12.75 11.01 0.10
N SER A 177 -12.66 11.41 -1.16
CA SER A 177 -13.04 12.74 -1.62
C SER A 177 -14.57 12.87 -1.61
N THR A 178 -15.08 13.92 -0.98
CA THR A 178 -16.51 14.25 -0.91
C THR A 178 -17.01 14.91 -2.17
#